data_AF-A0AAP4Y5H3-F1
#
_entry.id   AF-A0AAP4Y5H3-F1
#
_cell.length_a   1.000
_cell.length_b   1.000
_cell.length_c   1.000
_cell.angle_alpha   90.00
_cell.angle_beta   90.00
_cell.angle_gamma   90.00
#
_symmetry.space_group_name_H-M   'P 1'
#
loop_
_entity.id
_entity.type
_entity.pdbx_description
1 polymer ?
#
loop_
_entity_poly.entity_id
_entity_poly.type
_entity_poly.pdbx_seq_one_letter_code
_entity_poly.pdbx_strand_id
1 'polypeptide(L)'
;MLSNIRRRIGSPGRILALVAVVSSAAAVACHGGLLDVKDPNVVTPSQVGGAAGLPNQINGLVGDFQNAFEGYALYTGLFTDEFILSGTFPSRIDVDERHVTYDNGTVTDDVWSPLEVSRASADTGSTNFRADLQDPDFSDVQDQLKQGIALSDLYGGYDREFLAEFYCQAVIEDRAAAVTPEEAAQAALQKFQDAEKSAQAAGMSDVEMAAVVGQARAQVYLAGTPADYATAAALVQNVPTDFTYLSEYSSNTNAQCNQVYGYTRGVCNLSLRWTVGDSLSSNRHHEKWAYLQEWVSQGLLEISPPGLKPVDVGVNAIVLQHEYDGAGSPIVLASGWEAQMIMAESELRNGQTQAAQDRVNALLTDASQANNPMVVVNPSLTSPHSGIGGTLPAMGAFAPVSFDGTLADDLPQLARARAAGMWMSGQRQGTLRRFLAKDGVDLYPSGTQGNETSLPIPKQEVDNNPNLTTNTGC
;
A
#
# COMPACT_ATOMS: atom_id res chain seq x y z
N MET A 1 -48.65 76.20 5.61
CA MET A 1 -47.88 77.01 4.63
C MET A 1 -46.47 76.45 4.51
N LEU A 2 -46.23 75.76 3.39
CA LEU A 2 -44.98 75.55 2.65
C LEU A 2 -43.63 75.40 3.40
N SER A 3 -43.23 74.13 3.48
CA SER A 3 -41.89 73.53 3.34
C SER A 3 -40.85 74.37 2.56
N ASN A 4 -39.63 74.49 3.11
CA ASN A 4 -38.41 74.76 2.35
C ASN A 4 -37.17 74.15 3.06
N ILE A 5 -36.86 72.88 2.77
CA ILE A 5 -35.54 72.27 3.07
C ILE A 5 -34.67 72.45 1.83
N ARG A 6 -33.72 73.40 1.87
CA ARG A 6 -32.66 73.51 0.87
C ARG A 6 -31.49 72.60 1.26
N ARG A 7 -31.34 71.47 0.55
CA ARG A 7 -30.11 70.67 0.53
C ARG A 7 -28.95 71.53 0.02
N ARG A 8 -27.95 71.80 0.87
CA ARG A 8 -26.63 72.27 0.42
C ARG A 8 -25.86 71.05 -0.13
N ILE A 9 -25.90 70.89 -1.44
CA ILE A 9 -25.05 69.94 -2.16
C ILE A 9 -23.61 70.47 -2.08
N GLY A 10 -22.75 69.74 -1.38
CA GLY A 10 -21.31 69.99 -1.34
C GLY A 10 -20.70 69.82 -2.74
N SER A 11 -19.77 70.70 -3.08
CA SER A 11 -19.11 70.82 -4.39
C SER A 11 -18.59 69.47 -4.94
N PRO A 12 -18.80 69.16 -6.24
CA PRO A 12 -18.41 67.89 -6.86
C PRO A 12 -16.90 67.61 -6.83
N GLY A 13 -16.06 68.64 -6.67
CA GLY A 13 -14.59 68.48 -6.61
C GLY A 13 -14.05 67.78 -5.35
N ARG A 14 -14.79 67.77 -4.24
CA ARG A 14 -14.35 67.11 -2.99
C ARG A 14 -14.72 65.62 -2.93
N ILE A 15 -15.77 65.21 -3.64
CA ILE A 15 -16.18 63.81 -3.75
C ILE A 15 -15.29 63.07 -4.76
N LEU A 16 -14.92 63.72 -5.88
CA LEU A 16 -13.97 63.12 -6.84
C LEU A 16 -12.57 62.89 -6.27
N ALA A 17 -12.07 63.78 -5.42
CA ALA A 17 -10.75 63.61 -4.79
C ALA A 17 -10.74 62.46 -3.76
N LEU A 18 -11.82 62.27 -3.00
CA LEU A 18 -11.94 61.16 -2.05
C LEU A 18 -12.13 59.80 -2.75
N VAL A 19 -12.91 59.78 -3.84
CA VAL A 19 -13.07 58.56 -4.66
C VAL A 19 -11.75 58.18 -5.33
N ALA A 20 -10.99 59.15 -5.87
CA ALA A 20 -9.69 58.86 -6.47
C ALA A 20 -8.65 58.32 -5.48
N VAL A 21 -8.61 58.82 -4.24
CA VAL A 21 -7.71 58.33 -3.17
C VAL A 21 -8.13 56.95 -2.66
N VAL A 22 -9.43 56.66 -2.54
CA VAL A 22 -9.91 55.31 -2.14
C VAL A 22 -9.72 54.30 -3.27
N SER A 23 -9.91 54.68 -4.53
CA SER A 23 -9.66 53.81 -5.69
C SER A 23 -8.18 53.53 -5.92
N SER A 24 -7.29 54.49 -5.62
CA SER A 24 -5.84 54.25 -5.70
C SER A 24 -5.29 53.46 -4.50
N ALA A 25 -5.87 53.60 -3.30
CA ALA A 25 -5.55 52.75 -2.16
C ALA A 25 -6.04 51.29 -2.34
N ALA A 26 -7.20 51.09 -2.98
CA ALA A 26 -7.70 49.76 -3.33
C ALA A 26 -6.85 49.08 -4.43
N ALA A 27 -6.33 49.84 -5.40
CA ALA A 27 -5.45 49.28 -6.44
C ALA A 27 -4.07 48.84 -5.90
N VAL A 28 -3.53 49.53 -4.90
CA VAL A 28 -2.27 49.11 -4.24
C VAL A 28 -2.47 47.90 -3.33
N ALA A 29 -3.66 47.75 -2.72
CA ALA A 29 -3.98 46.58 -1.90
C ALA A 29 -4.11 45.27 -2.73
N CYS A 30 -4.54 45.36 -4.00
CA CYS A 30 -4.68 44.18 -4.87
C CYS A 30 -3.41 43.81 -5.65
N HIS A 31 -2.37 44.67 -5.69
CA HIS A 31 -1.17 44.43 -6.51
C HIS A 31 0.18 44.70 -5.79
N GLY A 32 0.16 45.10 -4.52
CA GLY A 32 1.35 45.56 -3.79
C GLY A 32 1.90 44.61 -2.73
N GLY A 33 1.61 43.30 -2.81
CA GLY A 33 2.14 42.30 -1.88
C GLY A 33 1.70 42.42 -0.41
N LEU A 34 0.80 43.35 -0.09
CA LEU A 34 0.28 43.56 1.28
C LEU A 34 -0.61 42.39 1.76
N LEU A 35 -1.19 41.64 0.82
CA LEU A 35 -1.92 40.41 1.04
C LEU A 35 -1.19 39.17 0.47
N ASP A 36 0.06 39.33 0.01
CA ASP A 36 0.88 38.18 -0.39
C ASP A 36 1.32 37.46 0.88
N VAL A 37 0.51 36.48 1.28
CA VAL A 37 0.91 35.50 2.27
C VAL A 37 1.87 34.55 1.57
N LYS A 38 3.18 34.81 1.71
CA LYS A 38 4.17 33.76 1.48
C LYS A 38 4.05 32.77 2.62
N ASP A 39 3.26 31.72 2.41
CA ASP A 39 3.27 30.59 3.31
C ASP A 39 4.58 29.83 3.09
N PRO A 40 5.54 29.86 4.05
CA PRO A 40 6.80 29.15 3.90
C PRO A 40 6.61 27.63 3.85
N ASN A 41 5.42 27.12 4.16
CA ASN A 41 5.07 25.71 4.12
C ASN A 41 4.38 25.29 2.81
N VAL A 42 4.04 26.24 1.92
CA VAL A 42 3.47 25.92 0.60
C VAL A 42 4.57 26.01 -0.43
N VAL A 43 4.95 24.85 -0.96
CA VAL A 43 5.92 24.75 -2.03
C VAL A 43 5.30 25.33 -3.31
N THR A 44 5.87 26.42 -3.84
CA THR A 44 5.37 27.06 -5.07
C THR A 44 5.89 26.33 -6.32
N PRO A 45 5.21 26.39 -7.47
CA PRO A 45 5.71 25.79 -8.72
C PRO A 45 7.13 26.24 -9.11
N SER A 46 7.53 27.47 -8.72
CA SER A 46 8.89 27.98 -8.93
C SER A 46 9.93 27.47 -7.93
N GLN A 47 9.50 26.88 -6.80
CA GLN A 47 10.35 26.19 -5.81
C GLN A 47 10.49 24.68 -6.11
N VAL A 48 9.61 24.12 -6.95
CA VAL A 48 9.68 22.73 -7.44
C VAL A 48 10.30 22.63 -8.82
N GLY A 49 10.22 23.69 -9.64
CA GLY A 49 10.71 23.69 -11.01
C GLY A 49 12.23 23.73 -11.13
N GLY A 50 12.74 23.09 -12.19
CA GLY A 50 14.15 23.04 -12.52
C GLY A 50 14.95 22.03 -11.70
N ALA A 51 16.24 21.88 -12.03
CA ALA A 51 17.13 20.87 -11.45
C ALA A 51 17.21 20.89 -9.92
N ALA A 52 17.10 22.07 -9.28
CA ALA A 52 17.18 22.21 -7.83
C ALA A 52 15.96 21.64 -7.08
N GLY A 53 14.79 21.56 -7.72
CA GLY A 53 13.57 21.03 -7.13
C GLY A 53 13.43 19.51 -7.25
N LEU A 54 14.26 18.86 -8.08
CA LEU A 54 14.17 17.45 -8.40
C LEU A 54 14.16 16.51 -7.18
N PRO A 55 15.01 16.70 -6.14
CA PRO A 55 14.96 15.86 -4.95
C PRO A 55 13.60 15.90 -4.23
N ASN A 56 12.94 17.06 -4.21
CA ASN A 56 11.62 17.18 -3.60
C ASN A 56 10.54 16.49 -4.43
N GLN A 57 10.66 16.52 -5.76
CA GLN A 57 9.74 15.80 -6.65
C GLN A 57 9.86 14.28 -6.45
N ILE A 58 11.09 13.77 -6.41
CA ILE A 58 11.34 12.34 -6.17
C ILE A 58 10.83 11.92 -4.79
N ASN A 59 11.13 12.70 -3.75
CA ASN A 59 10.65 12.40 -2.39
C ASN A 59 9.12 12.48 -2.27
N GLY A 60 8.47 13.40 -2.99
CA GLY A 60 7.01 13.47 -3.06
C GLY A 60 6.42 12.20 -3.66
N LEU A 61 6.97 11.76 -4.79
CA LEU A 61 6.58 10.51 -5.45
C LEU A 61 6.76 9.28 -4.55
N VAL A 62 7.89 9.17 -3.86
CA VAL A 62 8.14 8.10 -2.89
C VAL A 62 7.13 8.15 -1.74
N GLY A 63 6.84 9.35 -1.22
CA GLY A 63 5.89 9.56 -0.14
C GLY A 63 4.45 9.22 -0.52
N ASP A 64 4.02 9.57 -1.73
CA ASP A 64 2.69 9.22 -2.25
C ASP A 64 2.52 7.70 -2.29
N PHE A 65 3.53 6.97 -2.77
CA PHE A 65 3.54 5.51 -2.78
C PHE A 65 3.54 4.89 -1.38
N GLN A 66 4.39 5.40 -0.47
CA GLN A 66 4.45 4.90 0.92
C GLN A 66 3.10 4.98 1.63
N ASN A 67 2.39 6.09 1.45
CA ASN A 67 1.05 6.32 1.99
C ASN A 67 0.00 5.40 1.34
N ALA A 68 0.09 5.17 0.03
CA ALA A 68 -0.79 4.22 -0.66
C ALA A 68 -0.56 2.77 -0.21
N PHE A 69 0.70 2.36 -0.09
CA PHE A 69 1.07 0.99 0.21
C PHE A 69 0.71 0.57 1.65
N GLU A 70 0.87 1.45 2.64
CA GLU A 70 0.48 1.10 4.01
C GLU A 70 -1.04 0.91 4.16
N GLY A 71 -1.84 1.73 3.46
CA GLY A 71 -3.29 1.59 3.41
C GLY A 71 -3.68 0.28 2.73
N TYR A 72 -3.07 -0.01 1.59
CA TYR A 72 -3.24 -1.28 0.88
C TYR A 72 -2.94 -2.49 1.79
N ALA A 73 -1.76 -2.53 2.43
CA ALA A 73 -1.35 -3.64 3.29
C ALA A 73 -2.29 -3.82 4.49
N LEU A 74 -2.72 -2.73 5.13
CA LEU A 74 -3.61 -2.76 6.29
C LEU A 74 -5.02 -3.30 5.95
N TYR A 75 -5.60 -2.81 4.85
CA TYR A 75 -6.97 -3.15 4.48
C TYR A 75 -7.07 -4.50 3.76
N THR A 76 -6.07 -4.91 2.98
CA THR A 76 -6.01 -6.28 2.45
C THR A 76 -5.85 -7.31 3.57
N GLY A 77 -5.07 -7.01 4.62
CA GLY A 77 -4.98 -7.88 5.78
C GLY A 77 -6.30 -8.01 6.55
N LEU A 78 -7.10 -6.94 6.63
CA LEU A 78 -8.44 -6.96 7.25
C LEU A 78 -9.48 -7.69 6.40
N PHE A 79 -9.41 -7.54 5.08
CA PHE A 79 -10.33 -8.18 4.15
C PHE A 79 -10.08 -9.69 4.00
N THR A 80 -8.88 -10.13 4.39
CA THR A 80 -8.45 -11.53 4.43
C THR A 80 -8.43 -12.04 5.88
N ASP A 81 -7.68 -13.10 6.16
CA ASP A 81 -7.61 -13.76 7.47
C ASP A 81 -6.46 -13.25 8.37
N GLU A 82 -5.73 -12.20 7.95
CA GLU A 82 -4.57 -11.69 8.70
C GLU A 82 -4.97 -10.86 9.93
N PHE A 83 -6.05 -10.09 9.81
CA PHE A 83 -6.57 -9.24 10.87
C PHE A 83 -8.07 -9.42 11.06
N ILE A 84 -8.53 -8.99 12.23
CA ILE A 84 -9.93 -8.72 12.53
C ILE A 84 -10.04 -7.30 13.10
N LEU A 85 -11.20 -6.69 12.94
CA LEU A 85 -11.44 -5.35 13.48
C LEU A 85 -11.72 -5.39 14.98
N SER A 86 -10.92 -4.68 15.77
CA SER A 86 -11.17 -4.42 17.21
C SER A 86 -11.77 -3.03 17.48
N GLY A 87 -12.11 -2.28 16.43
CA GLY A 87 -12.79 -0.99 16.46
C GLY A 87 -14.31 -1.06 16.16
N THR A 88 -14.98 0.10 16.20
CA THR A 88 -16.45 0.21 16.10
C THR A 88 -16.92 1.02 14.88
N PHE A 89 -16.04 1.29 13.91
CA PHE A 89 -16.39 2.09 12.74
C PHE A 89 -17.12 1.23 11.72
N PRO A 90 -18.39 1.54 11.37
CA PRO A 90 -19.19 0.70 10.48
C PRO A 90 -18.52 0.42 9.13
N SER A 91 -17.97 1.45 8.49
CA SER A 91 -17.28 1.31 7.20
C SER A 91 -16.05 0.39 7.23
N ARG A 92 -15.46 0.15 8.41
CA ARG A 92 -14.37 -0.83 8.58
C ARG A 92 -14.91 -2.21 8.92
N ILE A 93 -16.04 -2.28 9.62
CA ILE A 93 -16.77 -3.53 9.86
C ILE A 93 -17.20 -4.12 8.51
N ASP A 94 -17.68 -3.29 7.58
CA ASP A 94 -18.04 -3.72 6.23
C ASP A 94 -16.86 -4.42 5.51
N VAL A 95 -15.63 -3.96 5.72
CA VAL A 95 -14.42 -4.60 5.15
C VAL A 95 -14.11 -5.93 5.83
N ASP A 96 -14.12 -5.95 7.17
CA ASP A 96 -13.87 -7.15 8.00
C ASP A 96 -14.93 -8.25 7.75
N GLU A 97 -16.17 -7.84 7.47
CA GLU A 97 -17.29 -8.73 7.15
C GLU A 97 -17.42 -9.01 5.64
N ARG A 98 -16.48 -8.52 4.81
CA ARG A 98 -16.47 -8.70 3.36
C ARG A 98 -17.84 -8.38 2.71
N HIS A 99 -18.43 -7.29 3.18
CA HIS A 99 -19.71 -6.73 2.74
C HIS A 99 -19.58 -5.20 2.51
N VAL A 100 -18.76 -4.81 1.54
CA VAL A 100 -18.35 -3.45 1.19
C VAL A 100 -19.20 -2.91 0.06
N THR A 101 -19.96 -1.85 0.37
CA THR A 101 -20.69 -1.09 -0.63
C THR A 101 -19.79 -0.03 -1.28
N TYR A 102 -20.10 0.34 -2.53
CA TYR A 102 -19.34 1.34 -3.29
C TYR A 102 -19.36 2.75 -2.68
N ASP A 103 -20.27 3.06 -1.75
CA ASP A 103 -20.31 4.32 -0.99
C ASP A 103 -19.52 4.28 0.32
N ASN A 104 -18.73 3.22 0.55
CA ASN A 104 -17.85 3.10 1.70
C ASN A 104 -16.72 4.16 1.65
N GLY A 105 -16.89 5.22 2.44
CA GLY A 105 -15.92 6.32 2.50
C GLY A 105 -14.54 5.92 3.02
N THR A 106 -14.45 4.91 3.90
CA THR A 106 -13.15 4.47 4.42
C THR A 106 -12.28 3.85 3.35
N VAL A 107 -12.84 2.93 2.55
CA VAL A 107 -12.09 2.34 1.43
C VAL A 107 -11.77 3.39 0.35
N THR A 108 -12.62 4.40 0.20
CA THR A 108 -12.37 5.52 -0.72
C THR A 108 -11.18 6.36 -0.28
N ASP A 109 -11.12 6.75 0.99
CA ASP A 109 -10.14 7.68 1.54
C ASP A 109 -8.82 7.01 1.90
N ASP A 110 -8.86 5.79 2.46
CA ASP A 110 -7.68 5.11 3.00
C ASP A 110 -7.02 4.15 1.98
N VAL A 111 -7.68 3.82 0.86
CA VAL A 111 -7.16 2.84 -0.12
C VAL A 111 -7.22 3.37 -1.55
N TRP A 112 -8.42 3.63 -2.11
CA TRP A 112 -8.57 3.99 -3.52
C TRP A 112 -7.86 5.30 -3.86
N SER A 113 -8.16 6.37 -3.13
CA SER A 113 -7.63 7.70 -3.45
C SER A 113 -6.11 7.76 -3.30
N PRO A 114 -5.49 7.21 -2.22
CA PRO A 114 -4.03 7.12 -2.13
C PRO A 114 -3.40 6.32 -3.29
N LEU A 115 -3.96 5.16 -3.66
CA LEU A 115 -3.45 4.36 -4.78
C LEU A 115 -3.51 5.11 -6.11
N GLU A 116 -4.64 5.75 -6.43
CA GLU A 116 -4.78 6.51 -7.66
C GLU A 116 -3.88 7.76 -7.69
N VAL A 117 -3.69 8.43 -6.55
CA VAL A 117 -2.74 9.55 -6.42
C VAL A 117 -1.31 9.08 -6.64
N SER A 118 -0.89 7.98 -5.99
CA SER A 118 0.43 7.39 -6.19
C SER A 118 0.66 7.02 -7.65
N ARG A 119 -0.31 6.33 -8.27
CA ARG A 119 -0.24 5.94 -9.69
C ARG A 119 -0.09 7.15 -10.61
N ALA A 120 -0.91 8.18 -10.40
CA ALA A 120 -0.86 9.41 -11.21
C ALA A 120 0.45 10.19 -10.99
N SER A 121 0.96 10.23 -9.75
CA SER A 121 2.25 10.81 -9.38
C SER A 121 3.40 10.07 -10.08
N ALA A 122 3.37 8.74 -10.08
CA ALA A 122 4.31 7.88 -10.78
C ALA A 122 4.32 8.10 -12.30
N ASP A 123 3.15 8.12 -12.94
CA ASP A 123 3.05 8.29 -14.40
C ASP A 123 3.50 9.69 -14.84
N THR A 124 3.06 10.71 -14.09
CA THR A 124 3.44 12.12 -14.33
C THR A 124 4.93 12.33 -14.08
N GLY A 125 5.46 11.79 -12.99
CA GLY A 125 6.87 11.84 -12.63
C GLY A 125 7.76 11.20 -13.69
N SER A 126 7.45 9.96 -14.11
CA SER A 126 8.20 9.27 -15.17
C SER A 126 8.22 10.07 -16.47
N THR A 127 7.06 10.63 -16.86
CA THR A 127 6.95 11.46 -18.07
C THR A 127 7.78 12.73 -17.97
N ASN A 128 7.68 13.47 -16.87
CA ASN A 128 8.39 14.72 -16.68
C ASN A 128 9.89 14.50 -16.57
N PHE A 129 10.35 13.54 -15.76
CA PHE A 129 11.76 13.25 -15.60
C PHE A 129 12.43 12.78 -16.91
N ARG A 130 11.70 12.04 -17.76
CA ARG A 130 12.18 11.66 -19.10
C ARG A 130 12.31 12.87 -20.03
N ALA A 131 11.41 13.85 -19.93
CA ALA A 131 11.50 15.10 -20.67
C ALA A 131 12.70 15.94 -20.19
N ASP A 132 12.84 16.11 -18.88
CA ASP A 132 13.94 16.84 -18.23
C ASP A 132 15.30 16.21 -18.56
N LEU A 133 15.37 14.89 -18.75
CA LEU A 133 16.61 14.20 -19.16
C LEU A 133 17.14 14.70 -20.51
N GLN A 134 16.26 15.17 -21.40
CA GLN A 134 16.62 15.70 -22.71
C GLN A 134 16.93 17.21 -22.68
N ASP A 135 16.68 17.88 -21.56
CA ASP A 135 16.86 19.32 -21.41
C ASP A 135 18.30 19.64 -20.94
N PRO A 136 19.05 20.48 -21.68
CA PRO A 136 20.39 20.94 -21.27
C PRO A 136 20.46 21.56 -19.87
N ASP A 137 19.36 22.18 -19.40
CA ASP A 137 19.29 22.83 -18.08
C ASP A 137 19.38 21.82 -16.92
N PHE A 138 19.21 20.53 -17.19
CA PHE A 138 19.29 19.43 -16.22
C PHE A 138 20.54 18.54 -16.41
N SER A 139 21.52 18.99 -17.19
CA SER A 139 22.75 18.24 -17.47
C SER A 139 23.54 17.85 -16.20
N ASP A 140 23.46 18.64 -15.12
CA ASP A 140 24.13 18.38 -13.85
C ASP A 140 23.40 17.38 -12.94
N VAL A 141 22.14 17.03 -13.23
CA VAL A 141 21.28 16.17 -12.37
C VAL A 141 20.78 14.91 -13.08
N GLN A 142 21.44 14.51 -14.16
CA GLN A 142 21.06 13.37 -15.01
C GLN A 142 20.92 12.06 -14.23
N ASP A 143 21.79 11.82 -13.23
CA ASP A 143 21.72 10.59 -12.43
C ASP A 143 20.50 10.59 -11.48
N GLN A 144 20.15 11.75 -10.90
CA GLN A 144 18.94 11.89 -10.09
C GLN A 144 17.68 11.70 -10.93
N LEU A 145 17.67 12.20 -12.18
CA LEU A 145 16.56 11.98 -13.11
C LEU A 145 16.38 10.49 -13.42
N LYS A 146 17.46 9.76 -13.71
CA LYS A 146 17.39 8.32 -13.94
C LYS A 146 16.87 7.55 -12.73
N GLN A 147 17.31 7.91 -11.52
CA GLN A 147 16.80 7.34 -10.27
C GLN A 147 15.30 7.63 -10.10
N GLY A 148 14.89 8.88 -10.33
CA GLY A 148 13.49 9.29 -10.30
C GLY A 148 12.63 8.47 -11.27
N ILE A 149 13.09 8.30 -12.51
CA ILE A 149 12.40 7.48 -13.53
C ILE A 149 12.27 6.02 -13.07
N ALA A 150 13.34 5.43 -12.54
CA ALA A 150 13.33 4.04 -12.07
C ALA A 150 12.33 3.83 -10.91
N LEU A 151 12.29 4.75 -9.95
CA LEU A 151 11.33 4.73 -8.84
C LEU A 151 9.90 4.98 -9.33
N SER A 152 9.68 5.96 -10.21
CA SER A 152 8.38 6.21 -10.84
C SER A 152 7.84 4.97 -11.54
N ASP A 153 8.68 4.29 -12.32
CA ASP A 153 8.24 3.10 -13.05
C ASP A 153 7.98 1.93 -12.09
N LEU A 154 8.80 1.73 -11.04
CA LEU A 154 8.59 0.67 -10.05
C LEU A 154 7.25 0.85 -9.31
N TYR A 155 7.04 2.02 -8.71
CA TYR A 155 5.86 2.29 -7.91
C TYR A 155 4.59 2.32 -8.75
N GLY A 156 4.65 2.91 -9.95
CA GLY A 156 3.53 2.85 -10.89
C GLY A 156 3.18 1.43 -11.35
N GLY A 157 4.12 0.48 -11.29
CA GLY A 157 3.85 -0.95 -11.51
C GLY A 157 3.11 -1.57 -10.33
N TYR A 158 3.59 -1.33 -9.11
CA TYR A 158 2.94 -1.84 -7.90
C TYR A 158 1.54 -1.27 -7.67
N ASP A 159 1.31 0.02 -7.92
CA ASP A 159 -0.02 0.62 -7.79
C ASP A 159 -1.05 -0.08 -8.70
N ARG A 160 -0.63 -0.45 -9.92
CA ARG A 160 -1.47 -1.19 -10.87
C ARG A 160 -1.71 -2.64 -10.43
N GLU A 161 -0.69 -3.28 -9.88
CA GLU A 161 -0.82 -4.62 -9.31
C GLU A 161 -1.80 -4.62 -8.12
N PHE A 162 -1.71 -3.63 -7.23
CA PHE A 162 -2.60 -3.50 -6.07
C PHE A 162 -4.05 -3.24 -6.47
N LEU A 163 -4.26 -2.41 -7.50
CA LEU A 163 -5.58 -2.21 -8.11
C LEU A 163 -6.11 -3.52 -8.70
N ALA A 164 -5.27 -4.30 -9.39
CA ALA A 164 -5.64 -5.60 -9.94
C ALA A 164 -6.02 -6.61 -8.85
N GLU A 165 -5.23 -6.71 -7.79
CA GLU A 165 -5.39 -7.68 -6.72
C GLU A 165 -6.61 -7.39 -5.84
N PHE A 166 -6.92 -6.11 -5.57
CA PHE A 166 -7.91 -5.75 -4.56
C PHE A 166 -9.23 -5.22 -5.11
N TYR A 167 -9.27 -4.61 -6.30
CA TYR A 167 -10.51 -4.07 -6.87
C TYR A 167 -11.10 -4.98 -7.95
N CYS A 168 -12.43 -4.96 -8.12
CA CYS A 168 -13.07 -5.72 -9.20
C CYS A 168 -12.95 -5.06 -10.56
N GLN A 169 -12.69 -3.75 -10.58
CA GLN A 169 -12.32 -2.97 -11.75
C GLN A 169 -11.40 -1.83 -11.31
N ALA A 170 -10.54 -1.36 -12.22
CA ALA A 170 -9.60 -0.28 -11.96
C ALA A 170 -9.70 0.84 -13.00
N VAL A 171 -9.18 2.03 -12.69
CA VAL A 171 -9.07 3.16 -13.63
C VAL A 171 -7.61 3.56 -13.78
N ILE A 172 -6.95 3.07 -14.84
CA ILE A 172 -5.48 3.21 -14.99
C ILE A 172 -5.07 4.47 -15.74
N GLU A 173 -6.03 5.15 -16.38
CA GLU A 173 -5.79 6.40 -17.09
C GLU A 173 -6.82 7.43 -16.62
N ASP A 174 -6.44 8.71 -16.60
CA ASP A 174 -7.31 9.79 -16.11
C ASP A 174 -8.65 9.79 -16.85
N ARG A 175 -9.74 9.61 -16.09
CA ARG A 175 -11.12 9.54 -16.59
C ARG A 175 -11.34 8.54 -17.72
N ALA A 176 -10.52 7.50 -17.80
CA ALA A 176 -10.72 6.42 -18.77
C ALA A 176 -11.88 5.50 -18.34
N ALA A 177 -12.25 4.59 -19.24
CA ALA A 177 -13.16 3.51 -18.88
C ALA A 177 -12.50 2.57 -17.86
N ALA A 178 -13.34 1.93 -17.03
CA ALA A 178 -12.88 0.89 -16.13
C ALA A 178 -12.25 -0.27 -16.92
N VAL A 179 -11.13 -0.76 -16.41
CA VAL A 179 -10.46 -1.97 -16.90
C VAL A 179 -10.69 -3.14 -15.94
N THR A 180 -10.58 -4.35 -16.48
CA THR A 180 -10.60 -5.59 -15.69
C THR A 180 -9.34 -5.74 -14.83
N PRO A 181 -9.39 -6.56 -13.78
CA PRO A 181 -8.21 -6.91 -12.99
C PRO A 181 -7.07 -7.49 -13.83
N GLU A 182 -7.39 -8.32 -14.83
CA GLU A 182 -6.41 -8.91 -15.74
C GLU A 182 -5.75 -7.84 -16.64
N GLU A 183 -6.53 -6.88 -17.15
CA GLU A 183 -5.98 -5.74 -17.88
C GLU A 183 -5.09 -4.87 -16.98
N ALA A 184 -5.47 -4.70 -15.71
CA ALA A 184 -4.66 -3.99 -14.73
C ALA A 184 -3.33 -4.68 -14.41
N ALA A 185 -3.35 -6.00 -14.19
CA ALA A 185 -2.14 -6.80 -14.00
C ALA A 185 -1.27 -6.82 -15.26
N GLN A 186 -1.86 -6.82 -16.46
CA GLN A 186 -1.11 -6.70 -17.71
C GLN A 186 -0.41 -5.33 -17.84
N ALA A 187 -1.07 -4.25 -17.42
CA ALA A 187 -0.46 -2.93 -17.34
C ALA A 187 0.64 -2.85 -16.28
N ALA A 188 0.44 -3.51 -15.12
CA ALA A 188 1.47 -3.65 -14.09
C ALA A 188 2.72 -4.36 -14.63
N LEU A 189 2.54 -5.51 -15.30
CA LEU A 189 3.63 -6.26 -15.94
C LEU A 189 4.43 -5.40 -16.92
N GLN A 190 3.76 -4.64 -17.80
CA GLN A 190 4.44 -3.76 -18.75
C GLN A 190 5.24 -2.68 -18.01
N LYS A 191 4.66 -2.10 -16.96
CA LYS A 191 5.29 -1.05 -16.18
C LYS A 191 6.50 -1.56 -15.39
N PHE A 192 6.44 -2.79 -14.86
CA PHE A 192 7.60 -3.43 -14.22
C PHE A 192 8.73 -3.75 -15.21
N GLN A 193 8.42 -4.11 -16.46
CA GLN A 193 9.45 -4.26 -17.51
C GLN A 193 10.13 -2.93 -17.86
N ASP A 194 9.39 -1.82 -17.79
CA ASP A 194 9.99 -0.49 -17.95
C ASP A 194 10.82 -0.11 -16.72
N ALA A 195 10.36 -0.46 -15.52
CA ALA A 195 11.10 -0.27 -14.28
C ALA A 195 12.44 -1.03 -14.27
N GLU A 196 12.48 -2.29 -14.72
CA GLU A 196 13.71 -3.07 -14.87
C GLU A 196 14.73 -2.34 -15.77
N LYS A 197 14.30 -1.89 -16.96
CA LYS A 197 15.17 -1.16 -17.90
C LYS A 197 15.63 0.18 -17.33
N SER A 198 14.73 0.92 -16.69
CA SER A 198 15.04 2.21 -16.06
C SER A 198 16.01 2.04 -14.89
N ALA A 199 15.84 1.00 -14.08
CA ALA A 199 16.73 0.66 -12.97
C ALA A 199 18.12 0.25 -13.43
N GLN A 200 18.22 -0.57 -14.49
CA GLN A 200 19.49 -0.92 -15.14
C GLN A 200 20.21 0.33 -15.65
N ALA A 201 19.48 1.26 -16.30
CA ALA A 201 20.05 2.52 -16.77
C ALA A 201 20.50 3.45 -15.64
N ALA A 202 19.86 3.38 -14.48
CA ALA A 202 20.20 4.12 -13.27
C ALA A 202 21.28 3.43 -12.40
N GLY A 203 21.60 2.16 -12.67
CA GLY A 203 22.50 1.36 -11.83
C GLY A 203 21.91 0.97 -10.48
N MET A 204 20.57 0.88 -10.37
CA MET A 204 19.86 0.58 -9.13
C MET A 204 19.48 -0.91 -9.05
N SER A 205 20.42 -1.76 -8.62
CA SER A 205 20.22 -3.22 -8.58
C SER A 205 19.02 -3.66 -7.73
N ASP A 206 18.75 -2.97 -6.62
CA ASP A 206 17.67 -3.37 -5.71
C ASP A 206 16.29 -3.05 -6.30
N VAL A 207 16.18 -1.93 -7.03
CA VAL A 207 14.97 -1.56 -7.79
C VAL A 207 14.79 -2.49 -8.98
N GLU A 208 15.87 -2.88 -9.66
CA GLU A 208 15.83 -3.87 -10.73
C GLU A 208 15.29 -5.21 -10.22
N MET A 209 15.82 -5.72 -9.10
CA MET A 209 15.34 -6.97 -8.50
C MET A 209 13.89 -6.86 -8.00
N ALA A 210 13.50 -5.73 -7.40
CA ALA A 210 12.11 -5.50 -7.00
C ALA A 210 11.17 -5.49 -8.22
N ALA A 211 11.58 -4.86 -9.33
CA ALA A 211 10.83 -4.89 -10.58
C ALA A 211 10.70 -6.33 -11.13
N VAL A 212 11.76 -7.14 -11.09
CA VAL A 212 11.72 -8.55 -11.53
C VAL A 212 10.75 -9.37 -10.67
N VAL A 213 10.74 -9.18 -9.35
CA VAL A 213 9.76 -9.83 -8.46
C VAL A 213 8.34 -9.37 -8.79
N GLY A 214 8.13 -8.06 -9.00
CA GLY A 214 6.85 -7.50 -9.44
C GLY A 214 6.37 -8.08 -10.78
N GLN A 215 7.25 -8.24 -11.78
CA GLN A 215 6.93 -8.92 -13.04
C GLN A 215 6.46 -10.35 -12.81
N ALA A 216 7.13 -11.10 -11.95
CA ALA A 216 6.75 -12.47 -11.66
C ALA A 216 5.42 -12.56 -10.89
N ARG A 217 5.14 -11.62 -9.97
CA ARG A 217 3.84 -11.51 -9.29
C ARG A 217 2.70 -11.27 -10.30
N ALA A 218 2.86 -10.27 -11.18
CA ALA A 218 1.89 -9.97 -12.23
C ALA A 218 1.70 -11.15 -13.20
N GLN A 219 2.77 -11.84 -13.58
CA GLN A 219 2.67 -13.03 -14.43
C GLN A 219 1.95 -14.18 -13.73
N VAL A 220 2.22 -14.41 -12.45
CA VAL A 220 1.48 -15.38 -11.64
C VAL A 220 0.00 -14.99 -11.54
N TYR A 221 -0.32 -13.70 -11.40
CA TYR A 221 -1.68 -13.18 -11.44
C TYR A 221 -2.38 -13.46 -12.78
N LEU A 222 -1.66 -13.40 -13.90
CA LEU A 222 -2.18 -13.66 -15.24
C LEU A 222 -2.16 -15.15 -15.66
N ALA A 223 -1.38 -15.99 -14.98
CA ALA A 223 -1.10 -17.37 -15.40
C ALA A 223 -2.36 -18.26 -15.50
N GLY A 224 -2.58 -18.90 -16.65
CA GLY A 224 -3.68 -19.85 -16.83
C GLY A 224 -3.22 -21.31 -16.94
N THR A 225 -1.94 -21.53 -17.22
CA THR A 225 -1.37 -22.85 -17.49
C THR A 225 -0.07 -23.07 -16.72
N PRO A 226 0.35 -24.32 -16.48
CA PRO A 226 1.64 -24.61 -15.84
C PRO A 226 2.86 -23.98 -16.54
N ALA A 227 2.77 -23.73 -17.86
CA ALA A 227 3.81 -23.05 -18.63
C ALA A 227 3.92 -21.55 -18.29
N ASP A 228 2.80 -20.90 -17.99
CA ASP A 228 2.80 -19.50 -17.57
C ASP A 228 3.47 -19.34 -16.20
N TYR A 229 3.18 -20.26 -15.26
CA TYR A 229 3.86 -20.32 -13.96
C TYR A 229 5.36 -20.63 -14.11
N ALA A 230 5.76 -21.45 -15.08
CA ALA A 230 7.17 -21.69 -15.37
C ALA A 230 7.87 -20.43 -15.91
N THR A 231 7.16 -19.59 -16.69
CA THR A 231 7.67 -18.31 -17.18
C THR A 231 7.91 -17.35 -16.02
N ALA A 232 6.98 -17.26 -15.07
CA ALA A 232 7.15 -16.43 -13.88
C ALA A 232 8.31 -16.92 -12.99
N ALA A 233 8.41 -18.24 -12.76
CA ALA A 233 9.50 -18.83 -11.99
C ALA A 233 10.88 -18.57 -12.62
N ALA A 234 10.98 -18.57 -13.95
CA ALA A 234 12.23 -18.31 -14.66
C ALA A 234 12.73 -16.87 -14.49
N LEU A 235 11.84 -15.88 -14.30
CA LEU A 235 12.23 -14.49 -14.02
C LEU A 235 12.98 -14.38 -12.68
N VAL A 236 12.50 -15.08 -11.65
CA VAL A 236 12.98 -14.91 -10.28
C VAL A 236 14.04 -15.92 -9.85
N GLN A 237 14.47 -16.82 -10.74
CA GLN A 237 15.46 -17.86 -10.43
C GLN A 237 16.80 -17.32 -9.90
N ASN A 238 17.15 -16.08 -10.27
CA ASN A 238 18.38 -15.41 -9.87
C ASN A 238 18.19 -14.42 -8.71
N VAL A 239 16.97 -14.26 -8.20
CA VAL A 239 16.71 -13.40 -7.04
C VAL A 239 17.26 -14.10 -5.80
N PRO A 240 18.21 -13.50 -5.07
CA PRO A 240 18.75 -14.08 -3.85
C PRO A 240 17.64 -14.32 -2.81
N THR A 241 17.74 -15.40 -2.03
CA THR A 241 16.75 -15.71 -0.99
C THR A 241 16.70 -14.64 0.11
N ASP A 242 17.82 -13.97 0.40
CA ASP A 242 17.95 -12.86 1.36
C ASP A 242 17.57 -11.49 0.79
N PHE A 243 17.18 -11.41 -0.48
CA PHE A 243 16.78 -10.15 -1.09
C PHE A 243 15.53 -9.58 -0.40
N THR A 244 15.58 -8.30 -0.07
CA THR A 244 14.43 -7.55 0.44
C THR A 244 14.42 -6.15 -0.15
N TYR A 245 13.25 -5.72 -0.61
CA TYR A 245 12.98 -4.34 -0.99
C TYR A 245 11.90 -3.79 -0.07
N LEU A 246 12.23 -2.69 0.60
CA LEU A 246 11.46 -2.16 1.71
C LEU A 246 10.82 -0.82 1.35
N SER A 247 9.56 -0.65 1.75
CA SER A 247 8.92 0.66 1.86
C SER A 247 9.31 1.27 3.21
N GLU A 248 10.02 2.39 3.19
CA GLU A 248 10.52 3.05 4.40
C GLU A 248 9.48 3.98 5.06
N TYR A 249 9.55 4.07 6.39
CA TYR A 249 8.68 4.93 7.19
C TYR A 249 9.49 5.64 8.28
N SER A 250 8.91 6.65 8.93
CA SER A 250 9.56 7.36 10.03
C SER A 250 8.56 7.90 11.05
N SER A 251 9.04 8.24 12.24
CA SER A 251 8.24 8.91 13.28
C SER A 251 8.25 10.45 13.17
N ASN A 252 8.72 11.02 12.06
CA ASN A 252 8.89 12.46 11.93
C ASN A 252 7.56 13.21 11.79
N THR A 253 6.62 12.61 11.06
CA THR A 253 5.26 13.15 10.86
C THR A 253 4.25 12.01 10.82
N ASN A 254 2.97 12.31 11.03
CA ASN A 254 1.91 11.31 10.94
C ASN A 254 1.78 10.70 9.53
N ALA A 255 2.09 11.47 8.48
CA ALA A 255 2.02 11.03 7.09
C ALA A 255 3.19 10.10 6.70
N GLN A 256 4.27 10.10 7.47
CA GLN A 256 5.41 9.21 7.27
C GLN A 256 5.39 8.01 8.21
N CYS A 257 4.41 7.96 9.12
CA CYS A 257 4.32 6.94 10.14
C CYS A 257 3.66 5.70 9.57
N ASN A 258 4.30 4.55 9.72
CA ASN A 258 3.74 3.26 9.32
C ASN A 258 2.39 3.03 10.02
N GLN A 259 1.29 3.12 9.27
CA GLN A 259 -0.05 2.92 9.81
C GLN A 259 -0.31 1.45 10.18
N VAL A 260 0.34 0.49 9.55
CA VAL A 260 0.26 -0.91 9.98
C VAL A 260 0.72 -1.04 11.44
N TYR A 261 1.82 -0.42 11.84
CA TYR A 261 2.22 -0.28 13.26
C TYR A 261 1.16 0.47 14.08
N GLY A 262 0.69 1.61 13.57
CA GLY A 262 -0.27 2.48 14.27
C GLY A 262 -1.61 1.84 14.58
N TYR A 263 -2.03 0.84 13.81
CA TYR A 263 -3.33 0.18 13.98
C TYR A 263 -3.24 -1.16 14.74
N THR A 264 -2.08 -1.80 14.76
CA THR A 264 -1.89 -3.17 15.29
C THR A 264 -1.00 -3.26 16.54
N ARG A 265 -0.15 -2.26 16.81
CA ARG A 265 0.73 -2.28 18.00
C ARG A 265 0.82 -0.96 18.76
N GLY A 266 1.07 0.14 18.04
CA GLY A 266 1.36 1.43 18.65
C GLY A 266 0.36 2.51 18.29
N VAL A 267 0.82 3.77 18.30
CA VAL A 267 0.00 4.94 17.98
C VAL A 267 0.83 5.86 17.08
N CYS A 268 0.41 6.01 15.83
CA CYS A 268 0.83 7.11 14.96
C CYS A 268 -0.05 8.35 15.23
N ASN A 269 -1.34 8.21 14.94
CA ASN A 269 -2.38 9.22 15.18
C ASN A 269 -3.67 8.59 15.73
N LEU A 270 -3.75 7.26 15.75
CA LEU A 270 -4.96 6.50 16.09
C LEU A 270 -4.64 5.44 17.14
N SER A 271 -5.67 5.01 17.85
CA SER A 271 -5.58 3.91 18.80
C SER A 271 -5.46 2.57 18.07
N LEU A 272 -5.01 1.53 18.77
CA LEU A 272 -5.15 0.14 18.34
C LEU A 272 -6.60 -0.14 17.92
N ARG A 273 -6.78 -0.56 16.67
CA ARG A 273 -8.09 -0.88 16.10
C ARG A 273 -8.12 -2.23 15.39
N TRP A 274 -6.97 -2.82 15.08
CA TRP A 274 -6.84 -4.10 14.39
C TRP A 274 -6.23 -5.09 15.39
N THR A 275 -6.57 -6.35 15.25
CA THR A 275 -5.99 -7.44 16.05
C THR A 275 -5.96 -8.71 15.23
N VAL A 276 -5.25 -9.73 15.70
CA VAL A 276 -5.25 -11.05 15.07
C VAL A 276 -6.41 -11.87 15.61
N GLY A 277 -7.09 -12.60 14.73
CA GLY A 277 -8.22 -13.45 15.11
C GLY A 277 -7.79 -14.70 15.90
N ASP A 278 -8.54 -15.03 16.94
CA ASP A 278 -8.24 -16.10 17.90
C ASP A 278 -9.28 -17.24 17.93
N SER A 279 -10.33 -17.18 17.10
CA SER A 279 -11.53 -18.03 17.11
C SER A 279 -12.34 -18.07 18.40
N LEU A 280 -11.98 -17.30 19.43
CA LEU A 280 -12.71 -17.31 20.70
C LEU A 280 -13.88 -16.34 20.69
N SER A 281 -13.81 -15.31 19.85
CA SER A 281 -14.81 -14.26 19.76
C SER A 281 -16.15 -14.82 19.27
N SER A 282 -17.24 -14.55 20.00
CA SER A 282 -18.56 -15.11 19.73
C SER A 282 -19.36 -14.35 18.66
N ASN A 283 -18.91 -13.14 18.31
CA ASN A 283 -19.55 -12.27 17.34
C ASN A 283 -18.72 -12.23 16.05
N ARG A 284 -19.41 -12.17 14.89
CA ARG A 284 -18.82 -12.05 13.54
C ARG A 284 -17.87 -13.19 13.10
N HIS A 285 -17.89 -14.32 13.81
CA HIS A 285 -17.16 -15.54 13.42
C HIS A 285 -15.68 -15.33 13.08
N HIS A 286 -14.99 -14.47 13.87
CA HIS A 286 -13.58 -14.13 13.68
C HIS A 286 -12.72 -15.39 13.47
N GLU A 287 -12.16 -15.53 12.27
CA GLU A 287 -11.32 -16.66 11.93
C GLU A 287 -10.05 -16.65 12.77
N LYS A 288 -9.55 -17.83 13.13
CA LYS A 288 -8.28 -17.94 13.83
C LYS A 288 -7.14 -17.88 12.83
N TRP A 289 -6.20 -16.98 13.06
CA TRP A 289 -4.96 -16.95 12.29
C TRP A 289 -4.23 -18.30 12.36
N ALA A 290 -3.86 -18.84 11.20
CA ALA A 290 -3.29 -20.18 11.07
C ALA A 290 -2.00 -20.38 11.89
N TYR A 291 -1.24 -19.30 12.10
CA TYR A 291 0.03 -19.32 12.85
C TYR A 291 -0.09 -18.79 14.28
N LEU A 292 -1.29 -18.48 14.78
CA LEU A 292 -1.46 -17.81 16.07
C LEU A 292 -0.65 -18.46 17.21
N GLN A 293 -0.78 -19.78 17.37
CA GLN A 293 -0.11 -20.50 18.47
C GLN A 293 1.40 -20.58 18.28
N GLU A 294 1.85 -20.77 17.05
CA GLU A 294 3.26 -20.87 16.70
C GLU A 294 3.96 -19.53 16.96
N TRP A 295 3.35 -18.42 16.54
CA TRP A 295 3.90 -17.08 16.75
C TRP A 295 3.87 -16.63 18.20
N VAL A 296 2.83 -16.99 18.96
CA VAL A 296 2.82 -16.78 20.41
C VAL A 296 3.98 -17.55 21.06
N SER A 297 4.23 -18.79 20.65
CA SER A 297 5.35 -19.59 21.21
C SER A 297 6.73 -19.00 20.89
N GLN A 298 6.85 -18.27 19.78
CA GLN A 298 8.07 -17.58 19.36
C GLN A 298 8.15 -16.13 19.88
N GLY A 299 7.12 -15.62 20.58
CA GLY A 299 7.07 -14.26 21.09
C GLY A 299 6.83 -13.18 20.02
N LEU A 300 6.34 -13.57 18.85
CA LEU A 300 5.95 -12.64 17.76
C LEU A 300 4.53 -12.10 17.95
N LEU A 301 3.70 -12.79 18.73
CA LEU A 301 2.37 -12.34 19.13
C LEU A 301 2.22 -12.41 20.66
N GLU A 302 1.53 -11.43 21.24
CA GLU A 302 1.11 -11.43 22.64
C GLU A 302 -0.41 -11.40 22.74
N ILE A 303 -1.01 -12.43 23.35
CA ILE A 303 -2.46 -12.49 23.56
C ILE A 303 -2.82 -11.82 24.89
N SER A 304 -3.80 -10.91 24.85
CA SER A 304 -4.31 -10.17 26.00
C SER A 304 -3.23 -9.46 26.83
N PRO A 305 -2.38 -8.61 26.20
CA PRO A 305 -1.38 -7.83 26.92
C PRO A 305 -2.03 -7.01 28.06
N PRO A 306 -1.38 -6.93 29.24
CA PRO A 306 -1.93 -6.21 30.38
C PRO A 306 -2.23 -4.74 30.05
N GLY A 307 -3.46 -4.31 30.36
CA GLY A 307 -3.88 -2.91 30.19
C GLY A 307 -4.43 -2.57 28.80
N LEU A 308 -4.33 -3.47 27.82
CA LEU A 308 -4.98 -3.31 26.52
C LEU A 308 -6.30 -4.07 26.49
N LYS A 309 -7.33 -3.44 25.93
CA LYS A 309 -8.65 -4.02 25.72
C LYS A 309 -9.16 -3.65 24.33
N PRO A 310 -9.89 -4.55 23.66
CA PRO A 310 -10.58 -4.21 22.43
C PRO A 310 -11.55 -3.05 22.65
N VAL A 311 -11.70 -2.20 21.64
CA VAL A 311 -12.70 -1.13 21.65
C VAL A 311 -14.09 -1.71 21.36
N ASP A 312 -14.15 -2.71 20.47
CA ASP A 312 -15.35 -3.50 20.22
C ASP A 312 -15.53 -4.60 21.29
N VAL A 313 -16.70 -4.63 21.91
CA VAL A 313 -17.09 -5.63 22.92
C VAL A 313 -17.31 -7.03 22.33
N GLY A 314 -17.41 -7.15 21.00
CA GLY A 314 -17.51 -8.43 20.28
C GLY A 314 -16.17 -9.14 20.08
N VAL A 315 -15.05 -8.46 20.35
CA VAL A 315 -13.69 -9.04 20.31
C VAL A 315 -13.27 -9.39 21.73
N ASN A 316 -12.82 -10.63 21.94
CA ASN A 316 -12.48 -11.12 23.29
C ASN A 316 -11.15 -10.59 23.82
N ALA A 317 -10.15 -10.47 22.94
CA ALA A 317 -8.78 -10.16 23.31
C ALA A 317 -8.10 -9.33 22.21
N ILE A 318 -7.19 -8.44 22.62
CA ILE A 318 -6.19 -7.91 21.70
C ILE A 318 -5.06 -8.94 21.59
N VAL A 319 -4.68 -9.26 20.38
CA VAL A 319 -3.48 -10.00 20.02
C VAL A 319 -2.53 -9.00 19.39
N LEU A 320 -1.51 -8.63 20.17
CA LEU A 320 -0.53 -7.62 19.79
C LEU A 320 0.56 -8.26 18.94
N GLN A 321 0.87 -7.66 17.81
CA GLN A 321 1.97 -8.09 16.96
C GLN A 321 3.30 -7.47 17.40
N HIS A 322 4.40 -8.22 17.26
CA HIS A 322 5.73 -7.77 17.62
C HIS A 322 6.69 -7.52 16.45
N GLU A 323 6.23 -7.69 15.21
CA GLU A 323 6.98 -7.48 13.99
C GLU A 323 7.30 -6.00 13.75
N TYR A 324 6.28 -5.15 13.59
CA TYR A 324 6.47 -3.71 13.46
C TYR A 324 6.53 -3.14 14.87
N ASP A 325 7.71 -2.72 15.33
CA ASP A 325 7.97 -2.30 16.71
C ASP A 325 8.06 -0.80 16.94
N GLY A 326 8.08 -0.05 15.85
CA GLY A 326 8.01 1.40 15.87
C GLY A 326 7.30 2.00 14.67
N ALA A 327 6.98 3.29 14.80
CA ALA A 327 6.39 4.13 13.77
C ALA A 327 7.20 4.19 12.46
N GLY A 328 8.50 3.93 12.52
CA GLY A 328 9.39 3.89 11.34
C GLY A 328 9.73 2.48 10.87
N SER A 329 9.02 1.45 11.33
CA SER A 329 9.27 0.08 10.87
C SER A 329 8.95 0.01 9.38
N PRO A 330 9.87 -0.45 8.52
CA PRO A 330 9.60 -0.59 7.10
C PRO A 330 8.64 -1.74 6.82
N ILE A 331 7.90 -1.66 5.70
CA ILE A 331 7.03 -2.75 5.22
C ILE A 331 7.69 -3.37 3.98
N VAL A 332 7.72 -4.69 3.91
CA VAL A 332 8.33 -5.42 2.79
C VAL A 332 7.43 -5.31 1.57
N LEU A 333 7.97 -4.80 0.46
CA LEU A 333 7.25 -4.70 -0.81
C LEU A 333 7.55 -5.87 -1.74
N ALA A 334 8.83 -6.27 -1.82
CA ALA A 334 9.32 -7.38 -2.64
C ALA A 334 10.39 -8.17 -1.87
N SER A 335 10.47 -9.48 -2.07
CA SER A 335 11.47 -10.30 -1.37
C SER A 335 11.91 -11.55 -2.15
N GLY A 336 13.07 -12.07 -1.76
CA GLY A 336 13.54 -13.40 -2.14
C GLY A 336 12.62 -14.51 -1.65
N TRP A 337 11.99 -14.33 -0.48
CA TRP A 337 10.97 -15.26 0.01
C TRP A 337 9.79 -15.39 -0.97
N GLU A 338 9.32 -14.27 -1.52
CA GLU A 338 8.31 -14.27 -2.57
C GLU A 338 8.78 -14.97 -3.85
N ALA A 339 9.99 -14.66 -4.33
CA ALA A 339 10.59 -15.34 -5.47
C ALA A 339 10.60 -16.87 -5.30
N GLN A 340 11.00 -17.35 -4.11
CA GLN A 340 11.05 -18.78 -3.81
C GLN A 340 9.64 -19.39 -3.73
N MET A 341 8.65 -18.68 -3.21
CA MET A 341 7.26 -19.14 -3.21
C MET A 341 6.65 -19.19 -4.61
N ILE A 342 7.01 -18.27 -5.51
CA ILE A 342 6.62 -18.32 -6.93
C ILE A 342 7.21 -19.56 -7.62
N MET A 343 8.49 -19.87 -7.36
CA MET A 343 9.12 -21.09 -7.87
C MET A 343 8.45 -22.35 -7.31
N ALA A 344 8.18 -22.39 -6.00
CA ALA A 344 7.49 -23.52 -5.37
C ALA A 344 6.08 -23.74 -5.94
N GLU A 345 5.33 -22.67 -6.18
CA GLU A 345 4.01 -22.78 -6.80
C GLU A 345 4.10 -23.34 -8.23
N SER A 346 5.08 -22.89 -9.00
CA SER A 346 5.33 -23.39 -10.35
C SER A 346 5.69 -24.88 -10.35
N GLU A 347 6.57 -25.31 -9.44
CA GLU A 347 6.94 -26.72 -9.25
C GLU A 347 5.71 -27.57 -8.89
N LEU A 348 4.90 -27.11 -7.94
CA LEU A 348 3.68 -27.81 -7.51
C LEU A 348 2.69 -27.98 -8.67
N ARG A 349 2.45 -26.92 -9.44
CA ARG A 349 1.54 -26.94 -10.60
C ARG A 349 2.06 -27.79 -11.77
N ASN A 350 3.38 -28.01 -11.84
CA ASN A 350 4.01 -28.91 -12.81
C ASN A 350 4.13 -30.37 -12.30
N GLY A 351 3.52 -30.70 -11.15
CA GLY A 351 3.57 -32.04 -10.56
C GLY A 351 4.92 -32.41 -9.94
N GLN A 352 5.79 -31.42 -9.71
CA GLN A 352 7.10 -31.57 -9.06
C GLN A 352 6.97 -31.39 -7.54
N THR A 353 6.01 -32.10 -6.95
CA THR A 353 5.57 -31.92 -5.56
C THR A 353 6.70 -32.02 -4.53
N GLN A 354 7.62 -32.98 -4.71
CA GLN A 354 8.79 -33.11 -3.82
C GLN A 354 9.73 -31.89 -3.91
N ALA A 355 9.96 -31.36 -5.12
CA ALA A 355 10.81 -30.19 -5.30
C ALA A 355 10.20 -28.94 -4.64
N ALA A 356 8.89 -28.74 -4.84
CA ALA A 356 8.15 -27.68 -4.17
C ALA A 356 8.23 -27.80 -2.64
N GLN A 357 8.04 -29.00 -2.11
CA GLN A 357 8.11 -29.27 -0.67
C GLN A 357 9.50 -28.99 -0.11
N ASP A 358 10.55 -29.47 -0.78
CA ASP A 358 11.94 -29.25 -0.36
C ASP A 358 12.27 -27.75 -0.34
N ARG A 359 11.82 -27.00 -1.35
CA ARG A 359 12.01 -25.55 -1.44
C ARG A 359 11.30 -24.80 -0.31
N VAL A 360 10.02 -25.09 -0.08
CA VAL A 360 9.24 -24.44 0.98
C VAL A 360 9.79 -24.79 2.35
N ASN A 361 10.15 -26.04 2.60
CA ASN A 361 10.70 -26.46 3.89
C ASN A 361 12.10 -25.89 4.14
N ALA A 362 12.91 -25.68 3.10
CA ALA A 362 14.18 -24.98 3.24
C ALA A 362 13.97 -23.56 3.79
N LEU A 363 12.93 -22.85 3.32
CA LEU A 363 12.58 -21.52 3.84
C LEU A 363 12.06 -21.57 5.28
N LEU A 364 11.11 -22.45 5.56
CA LEU A 364 10.45 -22.54 6.87
C LEU A 364 11.41 -23.00 7.98
N THR A 365 12.40 -23.83 7.65
CA THR A 365 13.32 -24.41 8.63
C THR A 365 14.65 -23.68 8.76
N ASP A 366 14.88 -22.63 7.95
CA ASP A 366 16.10 -21.83 8.04
C ASP A 366 16.14 -21.04 9.35
N ALA A 367 16.88 -21.55 10.32
CA ALA A 367 17.11 -20.90 11.60
C ALA A 367 18.04 -19.68 11.49
N SER A 368 18.70 -19.47 10.35
CA SER A 368 19.38 -18.21 10.03
C SER A 368 18.34 -17.23 9.50
N GLN A 369 17.62 -16.60 10.42
CA GLN A 369 16.56 -15.60 10.19
C GLN A 369 16.98 -14.36 9.36
N ALA A 370 18.16 -14.36 8.75
CA ALA A 370 18.61 -13.35 7.79
C ALA A 370 17.76 -13.32 6.51
N ASN A 371 17.11 -14.44 6.18
CA ASN A 371 16.31 -14.60 4.96
C ASN A 371 14.81 -14.28 5.16
N ASN A 372 14.38 -14.03 6.40
CA ASN A 372 12.97 -13.78 6.67
C ASN A 372 12.67 -12.27 6.56
N PRO A 373 11.87 -11.85 5.57
CA PRO A 373 11.55 -10.44 5.38
C PRO A 373 10.77 -9.83 6.55
N MET A 374 10.11 -10.66 7.38
CA MET A 374 9.40 -10.26 8.60
C MET A 374 10.36 -9.80 9.72
N VAL A 375 11.63 -10.24 9.67
CA VAL A 375 12.64 -9.92 10.68
C VAL A 375 13.44 -8.73 10.20
N VAL A 376 12.77 -7.59 10.03
CA VAL A 376 13.50 -6.32 9.90
C VAL A 376 13.98 -5.92 11.30
N VAL A 377 15.04 -6.59 11.77
CA VAL A 377 15.79 -6.11 12.91
C VAL A 377 16.33 -4.76 12.47
N ASN A 378 15.80 -3.67 13.02
CA ASN A 378 16.55 -2.43 13.04
C ASN A 378 17.46 -2.47 14.27
N PRO A 379 18.75 -2.86 14.14
CA PRO A 379 19.67 -2.92 15.28
C PRO A 379 19.94 -1.55 15.91
N SER A 380 19.38 -0.45 15.37
CA SER A 380 19.61 0.92 15.84
C SER A 380 18.41 1.59 16.54
N LEU A 381 17.23 0.95 16.61
CA LEU A 381 16.07 1.53 17.29
C LEU A 381 15.96 1.08 18.75
N THR A 382 16.69 1.73 19.64
CA THR A 382 16.26 1.85 21.03
C THR A 382 15.11 2.83 21.09
N SER A 383 13.86 2.38 20.93
CA SER A 383 12.68 3.24 21.10
C SER A 383 12.51 3.61 22.59
N PRO A 384 12.48 4.90 22.96
CA PRO A 384 12.23 5.32 24.35
C PRO A 384 10.75 5.21 24.75
N HIS A 385 9.84 4.84 23.85
CA HIS A 385 8.39 5.00 24.04
C HIS A 385 7.58 3.72 24.24
N SER A 386 8.24 2.58 24.40
CA SER A 386 7.59 1.37 24.90
C SER A 386 8.19 1.06 26.26
N GLY A 387 7.37 1.04 27.32
CA GLY A 387 7.74 0.41 28.60
C GLY A 387 8.01 -1.11 28.49
N ILE A 388 8.25 -1.61 27.28
CA ILE A 388 8.60 -2.97 26.91
C ILE A 388 10.00 -2.86 26.28
N GLY A 389 11.01 -2.64 27.13
CA GLY A 389 12.40 -2.68 26.73
C GLY A 389 12.86 -4.13 26.65
N GLY A 390 13.02 -4.65 25.44
CA GLY A 390 13.58 -5.98 25.19
C GLY A 390 14.05 -6.11 23.74
N THR A 391 15.13 -6.86 23.53
CA THR A 391 15.48 -7.37 22.21
C THR A 391 14.30 -8.19 21.70
N LEU A 392 13.76 -7.87 20.52
CA LEU A 392 12.73 -8.71 19.91
C LEU A 392 13.27 -10.14 19.75
N PRO A 393 12.48 -11.17 20.06
CA PRO A 393 12.91 -12.54 19.82
C PRO A 393 13.19 -12.72 18.33
N ALA A 394 14.37 -13.28 18.01
CA ALA A 394 14.61 -13.76 16.65
C ALA A 394 13.55 -14.83 16.35
N MET A 395 12.93 -14.72 15.17
CA MET A 395 11.93 -15.69 14.74
C MET A 395 12.51 -17.12 14.80
N GLY A 396 11.68 -18.10 15.13
CA GLY A 396 12.04 -19.50 15.16
C GLY A 396 11.83 -20.17 13.80
N ALA A 397 12.32 -21.40 13.66
CA ALA A 397 11.91 -22.24 12.54
C ALA A 397 10.39 -22.49 12.62
N PHE A 398 9.73 -22.46 11.46
CA PHE A 398 8.33 -22.84 11.32
C PHE A 398 8.18 -24.35 11.11
N ALA A 399 7.00 -24.86 11.47
CA ALA A 399 6.64 -26.24 11.18
C ALA A 399 6.72 -26.52 9.66
N PRO A 400 7.41 -27.59 9.23
CA PRO A 400 7.49 -27.94 7.82
C PRO A 400 6.12 -28.35 7.27
N VAL A 401 5.94 -28.16 5.97
CA VAL A 401 4.76 -28.59 5.21
C VAL A 401 4.99 -29.94 4.54
N SER A 402 3.89 -30.63 4.24
CA SER A 402 3.84 -31.82 3.41
C SER A 402 2.91 -31.56 2.24
N PHE A 403 3.36 -31.87 1.03
CA PHE A 403 2.54 -31.84 -0.18
C PHE A 403 2.36 -33.28 -0.64
N ASP A 404 1.27 -33.91 -0.22
CA ASP A 404 0.96 -35.33 -0.48
C ASP A 404 -0.44 -35.52 -1.09
N GLY A 405 -1.14 -34.42 -1.36
CA GLY A 405 -2.51 -34.41 -1.84
C GLY A 405 -2.66 -34.11 -3.33
N THR A 406 -3.86 -33.69 -3.71
CA THR A 406 -4.08 -33.06 -5.02
C THR A 406 -3.57 -31.62 -4.99
N LEU A 407 -3.41 -30.99 -6.16
CA LEU A 407 -3.06 -29.56 -6.22
C LEU A 407 -3.99 -28.71 -5.34
N ALA A 408 -5.30 -28.99 -5.34
CA ALA A 408 -6.28 -28.27 -4.52
C ALA A 408 -6.07 -28.47 -3.00
N ASP A 409 -5.53 -29.63 -2.58
CA ASP A 409 -5.23 -29.92 -1.18
C ASP A 409 -3.88 -29.30 -0.74
N ASP A 410 -2.93 -29.19 -1.66
CA ASP A 410 -1.59 -28.67 -1.39
C ASP A 410 -1.51 -27.14 -1.46
N LEU A 411 -2.36 -26.49 -2.27
CA LEU A 411 -2.41 -25.02 -2.37
C LEU A 411 -2.69 -24.32 -1.02
N PRO A 412 -3.63 -24.76 -0.17
CA PRO A 412 -3.79 -24.23 1.18
C PRO A 412 -2.51 -24.28 2.02
N GLN A 413 -1.73 -25.36 1.92
CA GLN A 413 -0.47 -25.51 2.64
C GLN A 413 0.60 -24.55 2.10
N LEU A 414 0.63 -24.35 0.78
CA LEU A 414 1.50 -23.36 0.15
C LEU A 414 1.10 -21.93 0.56
N ALA A 415 -0.19 -21.58 0.55
CA ALA A 415 -0.69 -20.28 1.01
C ALA A 415 -0.35 -20.04 2.47
N ARG A 416 -0.46 -21.08 3.32
CA ARG A 416 -0.02 -21.05 4.71
C ARG A 416 1.48 -20.73 4.78
N ALA A 417 2.32 -21.50 4.12
CA ALA A 417 3.77 -21.26 4.11
C ALA A 417 4.15 -19.86 3.59
N ARG A 418 3.44 -19.36 2.57
CA ARG A 418 3.60 -18.01 2.03
C ARG A 418 3.38 -16.95 3.11
N ALA A 419 2.32 -17.08 3.92
CA ALA A 419 2.01 -16.16 4.99
C ALA A 419 3.04 -16.12 6.13
N ALA A 420 3.81 -17.19 6.36
CA ALA A 420 4.83 -17.22 7.41
C ALA A 420 5.94 -16.17 7.23
N GLY A 421 6.22 -15.78 5.98
CA GLY A 421 7.24 -14.79 5.63
C GLY A 421 6.69 -13.61 4.83
N MET A 422 5.39 -13.35 4.85
CA MET A 422 4.79 -12.22 4.13
C MET A 422 3.58 -11.63 4.86
N TRP A 423 3.42 -11.93 6.14
CA TRP A 423 2.28 -11.43 6.88
C TRP A 423 2.33 -9.91 7.02
N MET A 424 1.17 -9.26 6.94
CA MET A 424 1.03 -7.80 6.99
C MET A 424 1.78 -7.03 5.89
N SER A 425 2.22 -7.71 4.83
CA SER A 425 2.94 -7.10 3.69
C SER A 425 2.06 -6.82 2.47
N GLY A 426 0.73 -7.02 2.60
CA GLY A 426 -0.24 -6.79 1.53
C GLY A 426 -0.31 -7.88 0.47
N GLN A 427 0.29 -9.06 0.70
CA GLN A 427 0.34 -10.13 -0.32
C GLN A 427 -0.74 -11.20 -0.19
N ARG A 428 -1.47 -11.22 0.94
CA ARG A 428 -2.46 -12.26 1.23
C ARG A 428 -3.62 -12.22 0.23
N GLN A 429 -4.14 -11.03 -0.05
CA GLN A 429 -5.29 -10.81 -0.93
C GLN A 429 -5.09 -11.36 -2.35
N GLY A 430 -3.98 -11.01 -3.01
CA GLY A 430 -3.68 -11.53 -4.35
C GLY A 430 -3.57 -13.05 -4.39
N THR A 431 -3.07 -13.67 -3.32
CA THR A 431 -3.00 -15.15 -3.20
C THR A 431 -4.39 -15.76 -3.09
N LEU A 432 -5.22 -15.30 -2.15
CA LEU A 432 -6.55 -15.89 -1.91
C LEU A 432 -7.47 -15.73 -3.12
N ARG A 433 -7.50 -14.53 -3.69
CA ARG A 433 -8.33 -14.23 -4.87
C ARG A 433 -7.98 -15.12 -6.05
N ARG A 434 -6.68 -15.33 -6.29
CA ARG A 434 -6.20 -16.12 -7.42
C ARG A 434 -6.45 -17.61 -7.23
N PHE A 435 -6.24 -18.14 -6.03
CA PHE A 435 -6.52 -19.55 -5.73
C PHE A 435 -8.02 -19.85 -5.85
N LEU A 436 -8.87 -18.93 -5.42
CA LEU A 436 -10.31 -19.05 -5.63
C LEU A 436 -10.67 -19.01 -7.13
N ALA A 437 -10.20 -17.98 -7.86
CA ALA A 437 -10.56 -17.77 -9.25
C ALA A 437 -10.05 -18.86 -10.21
N LYS A 438 -8.83 -19.37 -9.96
CA LYS A 438 -8.15 -20.31 -10.88
C LYS A 438 -8.31 -21.77 -10.47
N ASP A 439 -8.37 -22.03 -9.17
CA ASP A 439 -8.31 -23.40 -8.62
C ASP A 439 -9.58 -23.78 -7.86
N GLY A 440 -10.52 -22.83 -7.62
CA GLY A 440 -11.72 -23.07 -6.83
C GLY A 440 -11.43 -23.28 -5.34
N VAL A 441 -10.22 -22.90 -4.88
CA VAL A 441 -9.77 -23.05 -3.49
C VAL A 441 -10.10 -21.76 -2.74
N ASP A 442 -11.20 -21.79 -1.98
CA ASP A 442 -11.60 -20.67 -1.14
C ASP A 442 -10.87 -20.70 0.21
N LEU A 443 -10.11 -19.64 0.48
CA LEU A 443 -9.33 -19.46 1.70
C LEU A 443 -9.73 -18.18 2.43
N TYR A 444 -10.79 -17.50 1.99
CA TYR A 444 -11.25 -16.30 2.66
C TYR A 444 -11.96 -16.64 3.98
N PRO A 445 -12.02 -15.68 4.91
CA PRO A 445 -12.77 -15.84 6.14
C PRO A 445 -14.21 -16.29 5.91
N SER A 446 -14.59 -17.34 6.62
CA SER A 446 -15.94 -17.91 6.60
C SER A 446 -16.80 -17.34 7.73
N GLY A 447 -18.13 -17.34 7.54
CA GLY A 447 -19.07 -16.84 8.56
C GLY A 447 -19.16 -15.31 8.63
N THR A 448 -18.56 -14.61 7.66
CA THR A 448 -18.72 -13.18 7.41
C THR A 448 -20.12 -12.87 6.85
N GLN A 449 -20.53 -11.58 6.88
CA GLN A 449 -21.85 -11.19 6.38
C GLN A 449 -21.92 -11.17 4.84
N GLY A 450 -20.79 -10.91 4.18
CA GLY A 450 -20.68 -10.97 2.73
C GLY A 450 -19.61 -11.97 2.27
N ASN A 451 -19.47 -12.07 0.95
CA ASN A 451 -18.62 -13.03 0.26
C ASN A 451 -17.82 -12.38 -0.88
N GLU A 452 -17.71 -11.05 -0.87
CA GLU A 452 -17.00 -10.30 -1.91
C GLU A 452 -15.53 -10.70 -1.94
N THR A 453 -14.95 -10.76 -3.13
CA THR A 453 -13.53 -11.16 -3.29
C THR A 453 -12.64 -10.01 -3.69
N SER A 454 -13.24 -8.83 -3.81
CA SER A 454 -12.60 -7.58 -4.21
C SER A 454 -13.49 -6.40 -3.87
N LEU A 455 -12.93 -5.21 -3.89
CA LEU A 455 -13.61 -3.96 -3.59
C LEU A 455 -14.25 -3.35 -4.85
N PRO A 456 -15.40 -2.68 -4.70
CA PRO A 456 -15.99 -1.90 -5.78
C PRO A 456 -15.22 -0.62 -6.06
N ILE A 457 -15.33 -0.14 -7.30
CA ILE A 457 -14.92 1.24 -7.61
C ILE A 457 -15.76 2.19 -6.73
N PRO A 458 -15.12 3.11 -6.00
CA PRO A 458 -15.86 4.03 -5.14
C PRO A 458 -16.87 4.90 -5.86
N LYS A 459 -17.94 5.23 -5.15
CA LYS A 459 -18.99 6.14 -5.60
C LYS A 459 -18.43 7.47 -6.10
N GLN A 460 -17.41 8.01 -5.41
CA GLN A 460 -16.78 9.27 -5.80
C GLN A 460 -16.20 9.21 -7.21
N GLU A 461 -15.57 8.09 -7.59
CA GLU A 461 -15.01 7.94 -8.93
C GLU A 461 -16.12 7.77 -9.96
N VAL A 462 -17.12 6.92 -9.69
CA VAL A 462 -18.29 6.73 -10.57
C VAL A 462 -19.05 8.02 -10.83
N ASP A 463 -19.23 8.88 -9.81
CA ASP A 463 -19.94 10.15 -9.93
C ASP A 463 -19.14 11.19 -10.75
N ASN A 464 -17.81 11.09 -10.78
CA ASN A 464 -16.92 12.07 -11.43
C ASN A 464 -16.39 11.64 -12.80
N ASN A 465 -16.48 10.36 -13.14
CA ASN A 465 -16.00 9.79 -14.39
C ASN A 465 -17.18 9.32 -15.26
N PRO A 466 -17.54 10.04 -16.33
CA PRO A 466 -18.71 9.71 -17.17
C PRO A 466 -18.55 8.43 -17.97
N ASN A 467 -17.36 7.84 -18.01
CA ASN A 467 -17.08 6.56 -18.67
C ASN A 467 -17.32 5.35 -17.76
N LEU A 468 -17.70 5.58 -16.50
CA LEU A 468 -18.04 4.54 -15.55
C LEU A 468 -19.55 4.40 -15.42
N THR A 469 -19.97 3.15 -15.25
CA THR A 469 -21.33 2.82 -14.82
C THR A 469 -21.27 2.27 -13.40
N THR A 470 -22.33 2.45 -12.62
CA THR A 470 -22.45 1.83 -11.30
C THR A 470 -22.35 0.31 -11.45
N ASN A 471 -21.23 -0.26 -11.06
CA ASN A 471 -21.06 -1.69 -10.95
C ASN A 471 -21.33 -2.09 -9.50
N THR A 472 -22.48 -2.70 -9.24
CA THR A 472 -22.96 -3.04 -7.89
C THR A 472 -22.53 -4.43 -7.43
N GLY A 473 -21.49 -5.03 -8.05
CA GLY A 473 -21.08 -6.39 -7.70
C GLY A 473 -19.60 -6.66 -7.94
N CYS A 474 -18.90 -6.84 -6.84
CA CYS A 474 -17.65 -7.57 -6.66
C CYS A 474 -17.91 -8.65 -5.57
#